data_AF-A0A1H9EPA3-F1
#
_entry.id   AF-A0A1H9EPA3-F1
#
_cell.length_a   1.000
_cell.length_b   1.000
_cell.length_c   1.000
_cell.angle_alpha   90.00
_cell.angle_beta   90.00
_cell.angle_gamma   90.00
#
_symmetry.space_group_name_H-M   'P 1'
#
loop_
_entity.id
_entity.type
_entity.pdbx_description
1 polymer ?
#
loop_
_entity_poly.entity_id
_entity_poly.type
_entity_poly.pdbx_seq_one_letter_code
_entity_poly.pdbx_strand_id
1 'polypeptide(L)'
;MGLKPAEEPEIDELTALILSAYSVISRGRQYAGMAASPLPLSLSDIDTYLRSRPIQVNREMFEQAIFALDDVYREEVMKGDGEPEEDEE
;
A
#
# COMPACT_ATOMS: atom_id res chain seq x y z
N MET A 1 1.11 35.25 -27.83
CA MET A 1 2.08 34.84 -26.78
C MET A 1 1.74 33.41 -26.40
N GLY A 2 2.67 32.47 -26.58
CA GLY A 2 2.48 31.10 -26.11
C GLY A 2 2.71 31.05 -24.61
N LEU A 3 1.75 30.53 -23.85
CA LEU A 3 1.95 30.22 -22.44
C LEU A 3 3.12 29.24 -22.34
N LYS A 4 4.09 29.55 -21.48
CA LYS A 4 5.11 28.57 -21.12
C LYS A 4 4.42 27.44 -20.35
N PRO A 5 4.76 26.15 -20.60
CA PRO A 5 4.27 25.05 -19.79
C PRO A 5 4.57 25.36 -18.31
N ALA A 6 3.62 25.03 -17.44
CA ALA A 6 3.89 25.10 -16.00
C ALA A 6 5.07 24.17 -15.68
N GLU A 7 5.92 24.61 -14.76
CA GLU A 7 7.00 23.78 -14.23
C GLU A 7 6.37 22.58 -13.51
N GLU A 8 6.89 21.39 -13.78
CA GLU A 8 6.35 20.16 -13.20
C GLU A 8 6.56 20.21 -11.67
N PRO A 9 5.52 19.95 -10.86
CA PRO A 9 5.64 20.07 -9.42
C PRO A 9 6.63 19.05 -8.85
N GLU A 10 7.39 19.46 -7.83
CA GLU A 10 8.38 18.62 -7.14
C GLU A 10 7.77 17.40 -6.43
N ILE A 11 6.47 17.49 -6.11
CA ILE A 11 5.71 16.43 -5.43
C ILE A 11 4.70 15.84 -6.42
N ASP A 12 4.85 14.56 -6.71
CA ASP A 12 3.84 13.79 -7.43
C ASP A 12 2.65 13.49 -6.50
N GLU A 13 1.57 14.24 -6.70
CA GLU A 13 0.31 14.10 -5.95
C GLU A 13 -0.29 12.69 -6.08
N LEU A 14 -0.06 11.99 -7.20
CA LEU A 14 -0.58 10.64 -7.41
C LEU A 14 0.14 9.64 -6.50
N THR A 15 1.47 9.72 -6.44
CA THR A 15 2.27 8.89 -5.54
C THR A 15 1.87 9.12 -4.08
N ALA A 16 1.75 10.38 -3.65
CA ALA A 16 1.30 10.72 -2.30
C ALA A 16 -0.10 10.16 -1.99
N LEU A 17 -1.02 10.22 -2.95
CA LEU A 17 -2.36 9.68 -2.84
C LEU A 17 -2.36 8.16 -2.65
N ILE A 18 -1.58 7.43 -3.46
CA ILE A 18 -1.49 5.97 -3.39
C ILE A 18 -0.93 5.52 -2.04
N LEU A 19 0.16 6.14 -1.56
CA LEU A 19 0.77 5.80 -0.28
C LEU A 19 -0.17 6.10 0.89
N SER A 20 -0.84 7.26 0.86
CA SER A 20 -1.87 7.60 1.85
C SER A 20 -3.02 6.59 1.85
N ALA A 21 -3.49 6.19 0.67
CA ALA A 21 -4.57 5.22 0.57
C ALA A 21 -4.16 3.85 1.11
N TYR A 22 -2.97 3.35 0.75
CA TYR A 22 -2.44 2.10 1.27
C TYR A 22 -2.33 2.14 2.80
N SER A 23 -1.83 3.25 3.37
CA SER A 23 -1.77 3.43 4.82
C SER A 23 -3.14 3.32 5.49
N VAL A 24 -4.21 3.83 4.87
CA VAL A 24 -5.57 3.72 5.41
C VAL A 24 -6.13 2.32 5.26
N ILE A 25 -6.01 1.71 4.09
CA ILE A 25 -6.54 0.37 3.78
C ILE A 25 -5.88 -0.68 4.66
N SER A 26 -4.55 -0.65 4.79
CA SER A 26 -3.75 -1.61 5.56
C SER A 26 -4.08 -1.66 7.05
N ARG A 27 -4.72 -0.63 7.62
CA ARG A 27 -5.18 -0.65 9.02
C ARG A 27 -6.28 -1.68 9.29
N GLY A 28 -7.04 -2.06 8.27
CA GLY A 28 -8.07 -3.08 8.35
C GLY A 28 -7.54 -4.50 8.17
N ARG A 29 -6.21 -4.67 7.97
CA ARG A 29 -5.61 -5.95 7.63
C ARG A 29 -5.93 -7.01 8.66
N GLN A 30 -6.31 -8.18 8.15
CA GLN A 30 -6.51 -9.37 8.94
C GLN A 30 -5.22 -10.15 9.10
N TYR A 31 -5.08 -10.82 10.22
CA TYR A 31 -3.92 -11.65 10.56
C TYR A 31 -4.40 -13.05 10.93
N ALA A 32 -3.62 -14.06 10.60
CA ALA A 32 -4.01 -15.46 10.80
C ALA A 32 -2.86 -16.32 11.35
N GLY A 33 -3.24 -17.43 11.98
CA GLY A 33 -2.30 -18.40 12.55
C GLY A 33 -1.68 -17.96 13.87
N MET A 34 -0.84 -18.82 14.44
CA MET A 34 -0.19 -18.58 15.75
C MET A 34 0.89 -17.48 15.68
N ALA A 35 1.54 -17.32 14.53
CA ALA A 35 2.51 -16.26 14.28
C ALA A 35 1.84 -14.92 13.90
N ALA A 36 0.50 -14.83 13.91
CA ALA A 36 -0.23 -13.65 13.46
C ALA A 36 0.27 -13.13 12.09
N SER A 37 0.42 -14.02 11.11
CA SER A 37 0.95 -13.66 9.80
C SER A 37 -0.05 -12.78 9.03
N PRO A 38 0.41 -11.74 8.30
CA PRO A 38 -0.46 -10.83 7.57
C PRO A 38 -1.15 -11.53 6.39
N LEU A 39 -2.49 -11.50 6.38
CA LEU A 39 -3.27 -11.90 5.22
C LEU A 39 -3.17 -10.83 4.11
N PRO A 40 -3.26 -11.25 2.83
CA PRO A 40 -3.28 -10.32 1.70
C PRO A 40 -4.49 -9.40 1.80
N LEU A 41 -4.32 -8.15 1.37
CA LEU A 41 -5.44 -7.25 1.18
C LEU A 41 -6.34 -7.75 0.05
N SER A 42 -7.64 -7.52 0.18
CA SER A 42 -8.64 -7.94 -0.80
C SER A 42 -9.17 -6.77 -1.61
N LEU A 43 -9.77 -7.07 -2.76
CA LEU A 43 -10.54 -6.08 -3.52
C LEU A 43 -11.68 -5.44 -2.69
N SER A 44 -12.23 -6.16 -1.70
CA SER A 44 -13.28 -5.62 -0.84
C SER A 44 -12.75 -4.53 0.10
N ASP A 45 -11.50 -4.62 0.54
CA ASP A 45 -10.86 -3.59 1.36
C ASP A 45 -10.67 -2.30 0.54
N ILE A 46 -10.25 -2.46 -0.71
CA ILE A 46 -10.10 -1.37 -1.68
C ILE A 46 -11.46 -0.74 -2.01
N ASP A 47 -12.48 -1.54 -2.30
CA ASP A 47 -13.84 -1.07 -2.57
C ASP A 47 -14.42 -0.28 -1.39
N THR A 48 -14.17 -0.74 -0.16
CA THR A 48 -14.61 -0.06 1.05
C THR A 48 -13.97 1.32 1.16
N TYR A 49 -12.67 1.44 0.88
CA TYR A 49 -11.97 2.71 0.84
C TYR A 49 -12.58 3.65 -0.23
N LEU A 50 -12.70 3.17 -1.47
CA LEU A 50 -13.18 3.94 -2.62
C LEU A 50 -14.62 4.44 -2.46
N ARG A 51 -15.48 3.70 -1.76
CA ARG A 51 -16.86 4.14 -1.43
C ARG A 51 -16.88 5.41 -0.58
N SER A 52 -15.91 5.56 0.31
CA SER A 52 -15.81 6.74 1.20
C SER A 52 -15.00 7.89 0.60
N ARG A 53 -14.09 7.58 -0.33
CA ARG A 53 -13.13 8.52 -0.91
C ARG A 53 -13.00 8.26 -2.41
N PRO A 54 -13.87 8.86 -3.24
CA PRO A 54 -13.74 8.77 -4.68
C PRO A 54 -12.41 9.41 -5.12
N ILE A 55 -11.66 8.71 -5.97
CA ILE A 55 -10.40 9.18 -6.54
C ILE A 55 -10.51 9.29 -8.06
N GLN A 56 -9.78 10.23 -8.67
CA GLN A 56 -9.74 10.44 -10.13
C GLN A 56 -8.56 9.70 -10.78
N VAL A 57 -8.31 8.47 -10.32
CA VAL A 57 -7.24 7.60 -10.82
C VAL A 57 -7.88 6.44 -11.54
N ASN A 58 -7.21 5.92 -12.58
CA ASN A 58 -7.63 4.66 -13.17
C ASN A 58 -7.67 3.58 -12.09
N ARG A 59 -8.84 2.96 -11.93
CA ARG A 59 -9.11 2.01 -10.83
C ARG A 59 -8.17 0.80 -10.87
N GLU A 60 -7.91 0.25 -12.04
CA GLU A 60 -7.03 -0.90 -12.21
C GLU A 60 -5.59 -0.54 -11.82
N MET A 61 -5.12 0.63 -12.24
CA MET A 61 -3.80 1.14 -11.84
C MET A 61 -3.70 1.33 -10.32
N PHE A 62 -4.74 1.87 -9.70
CA PHE A 62 -4.79 2.04 -8.25
C PHE A 62 -4.78 0.70 -7.52
N GLU A 63 -5.59 -0.27 -7.95
CA GLU A 63 -5.62 -1.62 -7.39
C GLU A 63 -4.25 -2.30 -7.48
N GLN A 64 -3.63 -2.26 -8.65
CA GLN A 64 -2.29 -2.82 -8.88
C GLN A 64 -1.24 -2.19 -7.96
N ALA A 65 -1.28 -0.86 -7.80
CA ALA A 65 -0.35 -0.16 -6.92
C ALA A 65 -0.54 -0.53 -5.44
N ILE A 66 -1.80 -0.66 -4.98
CA ILE A 66 -2.10 -1.10 -3.62
C ILE A 66 -1.61 -2.53 -3.38
N PHE A 67 -1.84 -3.46 -4.32
CA PHE A 67 -1.36 -4.84 -4.18
C PHE A 67 0.16 -4.95 -4.25
N ALA A 68 0.83 -4.18 -5.10
CA ALA A 68 2.29 -4.17 -5.14
C ALA A 68 2.90 -3.69 -3.82
N LEU A 69 2.33 -2.66 -3.18
CA LEU A 69 2.74 -2.21 -1.85
C LEU A 69 2.45 -3.27 -0.77
N ASP A 70 1.33 -3.97 -0.90
CA ASP A 70 0.95 -5.06 -0.01
C ASP A 70 1.95 -6.23 -0.05
N ASP A 71 2.32 -6.65 -1.26
CA ASP A 71 3.27 -7.74 -1.46
C ASP A 71 4.65 -7.41 -0.88
N VAL A 72 5.16 -6.19 -1.13
CA VAL A 72 6.44 -5.74 -0.55
C VAL A 72 6.41 -5.80 0.98
N TYR A 73 5.36 -5.26 1.60
CA TYR A 73 5.22 -5.31 3.06
C TYR A 73 5.19 -6.75 3.59
N ARG A 74 4.41 -7.63 2.95
CA ARG A 74 4.28 -9.03 3.37
C ARG A 74 5.59 -9.79 3.20
N GLU A 75 6.33 -9.53 2.12
CA GLU A 75 7.66 -10.10 1.93
C GLU A 75 8.64 -9.66 3.02
N GLU A 76 8.64 -8.38 3.40
CA GLU A 76 9.50 -7.86 4.47
C GLU A 76 9.16 -8.48 5.83
N VAL A 77 7.88 -8.56 6.19
CA VAL A 77 7.45 -9.20 7.45
C VAL A 77 7.83 -10.68 7.47
N MET A 78 7.57 -11.41 6.39
CA MET A 78 7.89 -12.84 6.32
C MET A 78 9.40 -13.12 6.31
N LYS A 79 10.23 -12.16 5.89
CA LYS A 79 11.69 -12.24 6.02
C LYS A 79 12.15 -11.99 7.47
N GLY A 80 11.48 -11.08 8.19
CA GLY A 80 11.81 -10.71 9.57
C GLY A 80 11.49 -11.79 10.62
N ASP A 81 10.54 -12.69 10.34
CA ASP A 81 10.19 -13.81 11.23
C ASP A 81 11.17 -15.01 11.13
N GLY A 82 12.24 -14.89 10.31
CA GLY A 82 13.12 -16.00 9.91
C GLY A 82 14.55 -16.02 10.49
N GLU A 83 14.98 -15.01 11.25
CA GLU A 83 16.29 -15.03 11.91
C GLU A 83 16.11 -15.19 13.43
N PRO A 84 16.40 -16.36 14.02
CA PRO A 84 16.64 -16.41 15.46
C PRO A 84 17.88 -15.54 15.74
N GLU A 85 17.74 -14.54 16.62
CA GLU A 85 18.92 -13.92 17.23
C GLU A 85 19.73 -15.06 17.87
N GLU A 86 20.93 -15.32 17.34
CA GLU A 86 21.86 -16.25 17.97
C GLU A 86 22.15 -15.68 19.37
N ASP A 87 21.65 -16.37 20.41
CA ASP A 87 22.00 -16.08 21.79
C ASP A 87 23.53 -16.19 21.91
N GLU A 88 24.22 -15.06 21.96
CA GLU A 88 25.65 -15.00 22.28
C GLU A 88 25.83 -15.53 23.73
N GLU A 89 26.40 -16.74 23.86
CA GLU A 89 26.78 -17.39 25.13
C GLU A 89 27.81 -16.60 25.96
#